data_AF-U4KZY6-F1
#
_entry.id   AF-U4KZY6-F1
#
_cell.length_a   1.000
_cell.length_b   1.000
_cell.length_c   1.000
_cell.angle_alpha   90.00
_cell.angle_beta   90.00
_cell.angle_gamma   90.00
#
_symmetry.space_group_name_H-M   'P 1'
#
loop_
_entity.id
_entity.type
_entity.pdbx_description
1 polymer ?
#
loop_
_entity_poly.entity_id
_entity_poly.type
_entity_poly.pdbx_seq_one_letter_code
_entity_poly.pdbx_strand_id
1 'polypeptide(L)'
;MGYPELSPDAAAYVRECIDESFRRLKVDFIDLVYVHRIDTTIPIEETITAMKEYVAAGKVGYLGLSECSADTMRRAHAVHPIAAVQIEYSPFALEIEDPKNGVLKTCRELGIEIVAYSPLGRGLLAGTIKSRDNSASSDSRRTFPRFSEENFPKNLENAGSANVQLSDEEVALIRKISEECTPSGSRAFTGDSSYGNSAQKQ
;
A
#
# COMPACT_ATOMS: atom_id res chain seq x y z
N MET A 1 27.51 13.02 14.12
CA MET A 1 26.14 13.50 14.39
C MET A 1 25.35 12.31 14.89
N GLY A 2 25.02 12.29 16.18
CA GLY A 2 24.14 11.26 16.75
C GLY A 2 22.70 11.62 16.40
N TYR A 3 21.94 10.65 15.91
CA TYR A 3 20.49 10.77 15.78
C TYR A 3 19.87 10.79 17.18
N PRO A 4 18.73 11.47 17.39
CA PRO A 4 18.04 11.45 18.67
C PRO A 4 17.75 10.00 19.09
N GLU A 5 17.87 9.72 20.39
CA GLU A 5 17.37 8.47 20.96
C GLU A 5 15.87 8.36 20.65
N LEU A 6 15.46 7.19 20.17
CA LEU A 6 14.07 6.89 19.78
C LEU A 6 13.14 7.11 20.97
N SER A 7 11.93 7.61 20.71
CA SER A 7 10.84 7.45 21.66
C SER A 7 10.70 5.96 21.99
N PRO A 8 10.88 5.55 23.27
CA PRO A 8 10.84 4.14 23.65
C PRO A 8 9.53 3.46 23.21
N ASP A 9 8.43 4.21 23.23
CA ASP A 9 7.10 3.71 22.89
C ASP A 9 6.95 3.45 21.38
N ALA A 10 7.43 4.35 20.53
CA ALA A 10 7.34 4.19 19.07
C ALA A 10 8.21 3.02 18.59
N ALA A 11 9.44 2.92 19.09
CA ALA A 11 10.34 1.83 18.73
C ALA A 11 9.84 0.48 19.25
N ALA A 12 9.29 0.43 20.48
CA ALA A 12 8.68 -0.78 21.03
C ALA A 12 7.50 -1.25 20.17
N TYR A 13 6.63 -0.33 19.75
CA TYR A 13 5.48 -0.66 18.91
C TYR A 13 5.88 -1.20 17.53
N VAL A 14 6.91 -0.62 16.90
CA VAL A 14 7.45 -1.13 15.62
C VAL A 14 7.96 -2.56 15.77
N ARG A 15 8.72 -2.84 16.84
CA ARG A 15 9.23 -4.19 17.10
C ARG A 15 8.09 -5.19 17.34
N GLU A 16 7.11 -4.83 18.17
CA GLU A 16 5.93 -5.65 18.43
C GLU A 16 5.21 -6.01 17.13
N CYS A 17 4.98 -5.04 16.25
CA CYS A 17 4.31 -5.26 14.97
C CYS A 17 5.06 -6.20 14.03
N ILE A 18 6.40 -6.11 13.99
CA ILE A 18 7.24 -6.98 13.16
C ILE A 18 7.28 -8.39 13.74
N ASP A 19 7.50 -8.54 15.05
CA ASP A 19 7.49 -9.84 15.72
C ASP A 19 6.14 -10.55 15.60
N GLU A 20 5.03 -9.81 15.70
CA GLU A 20 3.70 -10.35 15.51
C GLU A 20 3.45 -10.79 14.06
N SER A 21 4.10 -10.13 13.10
CA SER A 21 4.08 -10.56 11.69
C SER A 21 4.83 -11.87 11.49
N PHE A 22 6.01 -12.04 12.09
CA PHE A 22 6.70 -13.34 12.12
C PHE A 22 5.84 -14.44 12.75
N ARG A 23 5.18 -14.16 13.88
CA ARG A 23 4.31 -15.13 14.56
C ARG A 23 3.13 -15.58 13.68
N ARG A 24 2.51 -14.65 12.95
CA ARG A 24 1.37 -14.94 12.07
C ARG A 24 1.79 -15.68 10.80
N LEU A 25 2.89 -15.25 10.18
CA LEU A 25 3.38 -15.82 8.92
C LEU A 25 4.09 -17.17 9.13
N LYS A 26 4.60 -17.43 10.35
CA LYS A 26 5.36 -18.65 10.68
C LYS A 26 6.55 -18.87 9.74
N VAL A 27 7.27 -17.78 9.49
CA VAL A 27 8.49 -17.75 8.68
C VAL A 27 9.65 -17.26 9.54
N ASP A 28 10.87 -17.60 9.17
CA ASP A 28 12.07 -17.11 9.84
C ASP A 28 12.65 -15.86 9.15
N PHE A 29 12.17 -15.55 7.94
CA PHE A 29 12.62 -14.45 7.11
C PHE A 29 11.44 -13.79 6.39
N ILE A 30 11.43 -12.45 6.33
CA ILE A 30 10.47 -11.67 5.55
C ILE A 30 11.24 -10.84 4.52
N ASP A 31 10.97 -11.04 3.23
CA ASP A 31 11.70 -10.33 2.17
C ASP A 31 11.55 -8.81 2.26
N LEU A 32 10.34 -8.31 2.53
CA LEU A 32 10.04 -6.87 2.52
C LEU A 32 9.03 -6.51 3.60
N VAL A 33 9.40 -5.57 4.47
CA VAL A 33 8.51 -5.02 5.51
C VAL A 33 8.20 -3.56 5.20
N TYR A 34 6.91 -3.21 5.19
CA TYR A 34 6.44 -1.85 4.92
C TYR A 34 6.06 -1.09 6.19
N VAL A 35 6.35 0.21 6.23
CA VAL A 35 5.54 1.16 7.00
C VAL A 35 4.26 1.42 6.21
N HIS A 36 3.12 0.89 6.67
CA HIS A 36 1.85 0.97 5.92
C HIS A 36 1.31 2.40 5.81
N ARG A 37 1.32 3.14 6.92
CA ARG A 37 0.91 4.55 6.99
C ARG A 37 1.91 5.32 7.83
N ILE A 38 2.24 6.52 7.37
CA ILE A 38 3.18 7.39 8.06
C ILE A 38 2.44 8.09 9.21
N ASP A 39 2.90 7.85 10.43
CA ASP A 39 2.55 8.70 11.57
C ASP A 39 3.33 10.01 11.45
N THR A 40 2.61 11.13 11.29
CA THR A 40 3.25 12.45 11.15
C THR A 40 3.65 13.08 12.48
N THR A 41 3.29 12.46 13.61
CA THR A 41 3.67 12.91 14.95
C THR A 41 5.03 12.38 15.39
N ILE A 42 5.50 11.30 14.75
CA ILE A 42 6.81 10.68 15.00
C ILE A 42 7.74 10.92 13.80
N PRO A 43 9.00 11.34 14.01
CA PRO A 43 9.97 11.41 12.93
C PRO A 43 10.15 10.04 12.26
N ILE A 44 10.08 9.99 10.92
CA ILE A 44 10.21 8.74 10.16
C ILE A 44 11.53 8.02 10.44
N GLU A 45 12.57 8.77 10.76
CA GLU A 45 13.89 8.25 11.12
C GLU A 45 13.83 7.31 12.32
N GLU A 46 12.92 7.57 13.26
CA GLU A 46 12.76 6.72 14.44
C GLU A 46 12.21 5.35 14.05
N THR A 47 11.15 5.35 13.25
CA THR A 47 10.53 4.13 12.72
C THR A 47 11.53 3.31 11.92
N ILE A 48 12.27 3.92 11.00
CA ILE A 48 13.25 3.21 10.15
C ILE A 48 14.44 2.71 10.96
N THR A 49 14.84 3.42 12.02
CA THR A 49 15.91 2.97 12.91
C THR A 49 15.51 1.69 13.65
N ALA A 50 14.26 1.57 14.12
CA ALA A 50 13.78 0.33 14.71
C ALA A 50 13.67 -0.80 13.68
N MET A 51 13.16 -0.51 12.47
CA MET A 51 13.02 -1.52 11.41
C MET A 51 14.35 -2.09 10.94
N LYS A 52 15.40 -1.26 10.78
CA LYS A 52 16.70 -1.73 10.28
C LYS A 52 17.42 -2.69 11.26
N GLU A 53 17.02 -2.74 12.53
CA GLU A 53 17.51 -3.74 13.48
C GLU A 53 17.20 -5.17 12.99
N TYR A 54 16.02 -5.39 12.40
CA TYR A 54 15.62 -6.68 11.84
C TYR A 54 16.38 -7.02 10.55
N VAL A 55 16.76 -6.02 9.77
CA VAL A 55 17.64 -6.18 8.61
C VAL A 55 19.04 -6.57 9.07
N ALA A 56 19.58 -5.86 10.07
CA ALA A 56 20.89 -6.17 10.65
C ALA A 56 20.93 -7.57 11.29
N ALA A 57 19.82 -8.04 11.86
CA ALA A 57 19.67 -9.39 12.38
C ALA A 57 19.47 -10.47 11.30
N GLY A 58 19.40 -10.09 10.01
CA GLY A 58 19.18 -11.03 8.91
C GLY A 58 17.77 -11.64 8.86
N LYS A 59 16.80 -11.04 9.56
CA LYS A 59 15.40 -11.51 9.59
C LYS A 59 14.54 -10.84 8.52
N VAL A 60 14.93 -9.66 8.06
CA VAL A 60 14.22 -8.89 7.02
C VAL A 60 15.18 -8.55 5.88
N GLY A 61 14.75 -8.72 4.64
CA GLY A 61 15.56 -8.41 3.46
C GLY A 61 15.61 -6.91 3.14
N TYR A 62 14.43 -6.31 3.01
CA TYR A 62 14.25 -4.95 2.51
C TYR A 62 13.20 -4.17 3.31
N LEU A 63 13.32 -2.85 3.31
CA LEU A 63 12.35 -1.94 3.90
C LEU A 63 11.57 -1.20 2.82
N GLY A 64 10.27 -1.05 3.05
CA GLY A 64 9.35 -0.35 2.17
C GLY A 64 8.56 0.74 2.89
N LEU A 65 8.03 1.67 2.11
CA LEU A 65 7.08 2.69 2.60
C LEU A 65 5.78 2.59 1.81
N SER A 66 4.69 3.05 2.40
CA SER A 66 3.42 3.16 1.71
C SER A 66 2.87 4.57 1.89
N GLU A 67 2.36 5.13 0.79
CA GLU A 67 1.55 6.36 0.80
C GLU A 67 2.22 7.53 1.55
N CYS A 68 3.46 7.80 1.17
CA CYS A 68 4.31 8.80 1.80
C CYS A 68 4.77 9.89 0.83
N SER A 69 5.18 11.02 1.38
CA SER A 69 5.68 12.15 0.58
C SER A 69 7.10 11.92 0.10
N ALA A 70 7.51 12.66 -0.94
CA ALA A 70 8.89 12.67 -1.42
C ALA A 70 9.91 13.02 -0.32
N ASP A 71 9.57 13.95 0.57
CA ASP A 71 10.43 14.32 1.72
C ASP A 71 10.60 13.16 2.70
N THR A 72 9.49 12.51 3.08
CA THR A 72 9.50 11.34 3.94
C THR A 72 10.38 10.23 3.37
N MET A 73 10.29 9.96 2.05
CA MET A 73 11.12 8.94 1.40
C MET A 73 12.60 9.25 1.51
N ARG A 74 13.02 10.52 1.29
CA ARG A 74 14.43 10.91 1.39
C ARG A 74 14.97 10.76 2.80
N ARG A 75 14.19 11.21 3.79
CA ARG A 75 14.54 11.11 5.21
C ARG A 75 14.67 9.65 5.66
N ALA A 76 13.71 8.81 5.28
CA ALA A 76 13.76 7.37 5.54
C ALA A 76 14.98 6.71 4.88
N HIS A 77 15.21 6.98 3.58
CA HIS A 77 16.29 6.40 2.80
C HIS A 77 17.68 6.80 3.32
N ALA A 78 17.80 7.99 3.92
CA ALA A 78 19.04 8.43 4.58
C ALA A 78 19.38 7.61 5.85
N VAL A 79 18.39 6.99 6.50
CA VAL A 79 18.60 6.13 7.68
C VAL A 79 18.89 4.68 7.28
N HIS A 80 18.16 4.17 6.30
CA HIS A 80 18.38 2.85 5.68
C HIS A 80 17.79 2.84 4.27
N PRO A 81 18.43 2.20 3.27
CA PRO A 81 17.90 2.13 1.92
C PRO A 81 16.46 1.60 1.88
N ILE A 82 15.57 2.38 1.27
CA ILE A 82 14.19 1.96 1.00
C ILE A 82 14.17 1.30 -0.37
N ALA A 83 13.66 0.08 -0.45
CA ALA A 83 13.62 -0.69 -1.70
C ALA A 83 12.38 -0.39 -2.53
N ALA A 84 11.24 -0.15 -1.87
CA ALA A 84 9.97 0.04 -2.55
C ALA A 84 9.06 1.06 -1.86
N VAL A 85 8.27 1.77 -2.66
CA VAL A 85 7.11 2.53 -2.20
C VAL A 85 5.83 1.96 -2.80
N GLN A 86 4.84 1.71 -1.95
CA GLN A 86 3.51 1.30 -2.38
C GLN A 86 2.57 2.52 -2.45
N ILE A 87 1.90 2.74 -3.58
CA ILE A 87 1.06 3.93 -3.82
C ILE A 87 -0.09 3.63 -4.79
N GLU A 88 -1.21 4.36 -4.71
CA GLU A 88 -2.28 4.21 -5.70
C GLU A 88 -1.75 4.68 -7.06
N TYR A 89 -1.83 3.84 -8.07
CA TYR A 89 -1.44 4.23 -9.42
C TYR A 89 -2.27 3.50 -10.46
N SER A 90 -3.01 4.26 -11.26
CA SER A 90 -3.86 3.78 -12.35
C SER A 90 -4.23 4.97 -13.25
N PRO A 91 -4.85 4.76 -14.43
CA PRO A 91 -5.43 5.86 -15.21
C PRO A 91 -6.37 6.82 -14.45
N PHE A 92 -6.88 6.41 -13.29
CA PHE A 92 -7.72 7.25 -12.42
C PHE A 92 -6.96 7.88 -11.24
N ALA A 93 -5.68 7.56 -11.06
CA ALA A 93 -4.81 8.01 -9.98
C ALA A 93 -3.39 8.21 -10.54
N LEU A 94 -3.13 9.40 -11.09
CA LEU A 94 -1.87 9.78 -11.73
C LEU A 94 -1.10 10.83 -10.92
N GLU A 95 -1.46 11.04 -9.66
CA GLU A 95 -0.93 12.11 -8.81
C GLU A 95 0.60 12.02 -8.64
N ILE A 96 1.16 10.80 -8.70
CA ILE A 96 2.60 10.58 -8.62
C ILE A 96 3.37 11.12 -9.83
N GLU A 97 2.70 11.31 -10.97
CA GLU A 97 3.28 11.88 -12.17
C GLU A 97 3.38 13.41 -12.11
N ASP A 98 2.62 14.07 -11.24
CA ASP A 98 2.68 15.53 -11.07
C ASP A 98 4.10 15.92 -10.59
N PRO A 99 4.84 16.75 -11.35
CA PRO A 99 6.16 17.22 -10.93
C PRO A 99 6.17 17.93 -9.56
N LYS A 100 5.04 18.48 -9.12
CA LYS A 100 4.89 19.11 -7.79
C LYS A 100 4.78 18.08 -6.66
N ASN A 101 4.28 16.89 -6.93
CA ASN A 101 4.18 15.80 -5.95
C ASN A 101 5.58 15.23 -5.63
N GLY A 102 6.40 15.02 -6.67
CA GLY A 102 7.81 14.67 -6.52
C GLY A 102 8.11 13.21 -6.15
N VAL A 103 7.10 12.36 -5.92
CA VAL A 103 7.30 10.92 -5.60
C VAL A 103 8.00 10.19 -6.73
N LEU A 104 7.48 10.26 -7.97
CA LEU A 104 8.06 9.55 -9.11
C LEU A 104 9.51 9.98 -9.39
N LYS A 105 9.79 11.28 -9.29
CA LYS A 105 11.15 11.83 -9.42
C LYS A 105 12.08 11.27 -8.35
N THR A 106 11.63 11.29 -7.08
CA THR A 106 12.44 10.81 -5.95
C THR A 106 12.69 9.31 -6.04
N CYS A 107 11.71 8.52 -6.48
CA CYS A 107 11.88 7.08 -6.69
C CYS A 107 12.99 6.79 -7.70
N ARG A 108 12.97 7.48 -8.85
CA ARG A 108 14.01 7.37 -9.88
C ARG A 108 15.40 7.79 -9.38
N GLU A 109 15.49 8.87 -8.61
CA GLU A 109 16.75 9.37 -8.08
C GLU A 109 17.38 8.43 -7.04
N LEU A 110 16.56 7.81 -6.19
CA LEU A 110 17.01 6.97 -5.09
C LEU A 110 17.03 5.47 -5.43
N GLY A 111 16.59 5.08 -6.64
CA GLY A 111 16.45 3.66 -7.02
C GLY A 111 15.37 2.92 -6.21
N ILE A 112 14.29 3.61 -5.84
CA ILE A 112 13.15 3.03 -5.11
C ILE A 112 12.14 2.53 -6.14
N GLU A 113 11.72 1.26 -6.01
CA GLU A 113 10.70 0.68 -6.88
C GLU A 113 9.30 1.14 -6.52
N ILE A 114 8.42 1.27 -7.52
CA ILE A 114 7.01 1.63 -7.30
C ILE A 114 6.16 0.37 -7.37
N VAL A 115 5.44 0.10 -6.28
CA VAL A 115 4.44 -0.96 -6.20
C VAL A 115 3.05 -0.34 -6.27
N ALA A 116 2.41 -0.42 -7.43
CA ALA A 116 1.07 0.13 -7.63
C ALA A 116 0.01 -0.71 -6.89
N TYR A 117 -0.75 -0.10 -6.00
CA TYR A 117 -2.01 -0.70 -5.53
C TYR A 117 -3.20 -0.15 -6.30
N SER A 118 -4.28 -0.93 -6.34
CA SER A 118 -5.47 -0.66 -7.16
C SER A 118 -5.19 -0.34 -8.64
N PRO A 119 -4.27 -1.05 -9.34
CA PRO A 119 -3.92 -0.74 -10.73
C PRO A 119 -5.12 -0.85 -11.70
N LEU A 120 -6.12 -1.67 -11.35
CA LEU A 120 -7.36 -1.82 -12.11
C LEU A 120 -8.45 -0.81 -11.72
N GLY A 121 -8.08 0.32 -11.09
CA GLY A 121 -9.03 1.36 -10.70
C GLY A 121 -10.12 0.85 -9.76
N ARG A 122 -9.74 0.02 -8.78
CA ARG A 122 -10.65 -0.65 -7.83
C ARG A 122 -11.75 -1.49 -8.54
N GLY A 123 -11.37 -2.10 -9.66
CA GLY A 123 -12.20 -3.00 -10.47
C GLY A 123 -12.88 -2.32 -11.66
N LEU A 124 -12.83 -0.99 -11.78
CA LEU A 124 -13.48 -0.28 -12.88
C LEU A 124 -12.84 -0.61 -14.24
N LEU A 125 -11.51 -0.75 -14.28
CA LEU A 125 -10.77 -1.10 -15.51
C LEU A 125 -10.82 -2.60 -15.85
N ALA A 126 -11.25 -3.44 -14.91
CA ALA A 126 -11.45 -4.87 -15.15
C ALA A 126 -12.74 -5.15 -15.94
N GLY A 127 -13.56 -4.14 -16.20
CA GLY A 127 -14.80 -4.26 -16.98
C GLY A 127 -15.92 -5.04 -16.29
N THR A 128 -15.75 -5.50 -15.05
CA THR A 128 -16.77 -6.26 -14.30
C THR A 128 -17.83 -5.37 -13.66
N ILE A 129 -17.51 -4.11 -13.39
CA ILE A 129 -18.45 -3.12 -12.84
C ILE A 129 -19.20 -2.46 -14.02
N LYS A 130 -20.49 -2.75 -14.14
CA LYS A 130 -21.35 -2.18 -15.20
C LYS A 130 -22.35 -1.13 -14.71
N SER A 131 -22.62 -1.10 -13.41
CA SER A 131 -23.52 -0.13 -12.77
C SER A 131 -23.09 0.10 -11.33
N ARG A 132 -23.38 1.29 -10.79
CA ARG A 132 -23.26 1.58 -9.35
C ARG A 132 -24.21 0.71 -8.53
N ASP A 133 -25.38 0.39 -9.09
CA ASP A 133 -26.44 -0.34 -8.38
C ASP A 133 -26.13 -1.83 -8.21
N ASN A 134 -25.16 -2.35 -8.97
CA ASN A 134 -24.65 -3.71 -8.79
C ASN A 134 -23.76 -3.86 -7.54
N SER A 135 -23.57 -2.80 -6.77
CA SER A 135 -22.82 -2.82 -5.50
C SER A 135 -23.75 -2.58 -4.31
N ALA A 136 -23.49 -3.27 -3.20
CA ALA A 136 -24.17 -3.04 -1.94
C ALA A 136 -24.06 -1.56 -1.54
N SER A 137 -25.05 -1.05 -0.80
CA SER A 137 -25.00 0.33 -0.26
C SER A 137 -23.81 0.54 0.67
N SER A 138 -23.31 -0.53 1.30
CA SER A 138 -22.10 -0.55 2.15
C SER A 138 -20.78 -0.61 1.38
N ASP A 139 -20.80 -0.59 0.05
CA ASP A 139 -19.58 -0.68 -0.75
C ASP A 139 -18.71 0.58 -0.58
N SER A 140 -17.49 0.38 -0.06
CA SER A 140 -16.54 1.47 0.21
C SER A 140 -16.13 2.25 -1.03
N ARG A 141 -16.28 1.70 -2.25
CA ARG A 141 -16.00 2.43 -3.49
C ARG A 141 -16.86 3.68 -3.62
N ARG A 142 -18.07 3.70 -3.03
CA ARG A 142 -19.00 4.83 -3.08
C ARG A 142 -18.46 6.10 -2.42
N THR A 143 -17.41 6.03 -1.60
CA THR A 143 -16.78 7.21 -0.98
C THR A 143 -15.79 7.93 -1.90
N PHE A 144 -15.34 7.28 -2.97
CA PHE A 144 -14.38 7.86 -3.90
C PHE A 144 -15.10 8.72 -4.96
N PRO A 145 -14.63 9.94 -5.25
CA PRO A 145 -15.27 10.81 -6.24
C PRO A 145 -15.51 10.16 -7.60
N ARG A 146 -14.63 9.25 -8.04
CA ARG A 146 -14.78 8.54 -9.32
C ARG A 146 -15.97 7.57 -9.40
N PHE A 147 -16.55 7.20 -8.25
CA PHE A 147 -17.76 6.37 -8.15
C PHE A 147 -18.99 7.18 -7.70
N SER A 148 -18.93 8.52 -7.71
CA SER A 148 -20.11 9.36 -7.46
C SER A 148 -21.14 9.19 -8.59
N GLU A 149 -22.39 9.58 -8.33
CA GLU A 149 -23.45 9.56 -9.35
C GLU A 149 -23.11 10.40 -10.57
N GLU A 150 -22.47 11.53 -10.33
CA GLU A 150 -22.02 12.47 -11.35
C GLU A 150 -20.90 11.90 -12.22
N ASN A 151 -19.87 11.32 -11.61
CA ASN A 151 -18.64 10.95 -12.33
C ASN A 151 -18.69 9.53 -12.93
N PHE A 152 -19.45 8.61 -12.31
CA PHE A 152 -19.40 7.20 -12.67
C PHE A 152 -19.76 6.91 -14.13
N PRO A 153 -20.81 7.50 -14.75
CA PRO A 153 -21.13 7.23 -16.15
C PRO A 153 -19.97 7.53 -17.09
N LYS A 154 -19.31 8.69 -16.90
CA LYS A 154 -18.17 9.08 -17.75
C LYS A 154 -16.94 8.22 -17.48
N ASN A 155 -16.69 7.87 -16.23
CA ASN A 155 -15.57 6.99 -15.88
C ASN A 155 -15.76 5.56 -16.40
N LEU A 156 -17.00 5.06 -16.46
CA LEU A 156 -17.30 3.77 -17.06
C LEU A 156 -17.05 3.77 -18.58
N GLU A 157 -17.41 4.84 -19.28
CA GLU A 157 -17.10 5.04 -20.70
C GLU A 157 -15.59 5.08 -20.95
N ASN A 158 -14.86 5.86 -20.13
CA ASN A 158 -13.40 5.95 -20.21
C ASN A 158 -12.72 4.61 -19.92
N ALA A 159 -13.19 3.87 -18.91
CA ALA A 159 -12.66 2.55 -18.55
C ALA A 159 -12.92 1.51 -19.65
N GLY A 160 -14.11 1.53 -20.27
CA GLY A 160 -14.41 0.67 -21.42
C GLY A 160 -13.49 0.92 -22.60
N SER A 161 -13.04 2.16 -22.78
CA SER A 161 -12.09 2.54 -23.85
C SER A 161 -10.65 2.09 -23.58
N ALA A 162 -10.27 1.87 -22.31
CA ALA A 162 -8.94 1.40 -21.93
C ALA A 162 -8.69 -0.09 -22.22
N ASN A 163 -9.76 -0.88 -22.40
CA ASN A 163 -9.77 -2.29 -22.84
C ASN A 163 -8.67 -3.17 -22.19
N VAL A 164 -8.48 -3.08 -20.87
CA VAL A 164 -7.54 -3.95 -20.15
C VAL A 164 -8.13 -5.36 -20.10
N GLN A 165 -7.65 -6.22 -20.98
CA GLN A 165 -8.02 -7.64 -21.01
C GLN A 165 -6.89 -8.45 -20.39
N LEU A 166 -7.16 -9.01 -19.21
CA LEU A 166 -6.36 -10.10 -18.67
C LEU A 166 -6.81 -11.38 -19.35
N SER A 167 -5.86 -12.21 -19.74
CA SER A 167 -6.14 -13.59 -20.17
C SER A 167 -6.75 -14.40 -19.03
N ASP A 168 -7.49 -15.46 -19.37
CA ASP A 168 -8.04 -16.37 -18.37
C ASP A 168 -6.94 -16.99 -17.49
N GLU A 169 -5.74 -17.21 -18.06
CA GLU A 169 -4.57 -17.70 -17.33
C GLU A 169 -4.05 -16.69 -16.30
N GLU A 170 -3.96 -15.41 -16.66
CA GLU A 170 -3.55 -14.35 -15.72
C GLU A 170 -4.58 -14.18 -14.60
N VAL A 171 -5.88 -14.23 -14.91
CA VAL A 171 -6.93 -14.17 -13.90
C VAL A 171 -6.87 -15.40 -12.97
N ALA A 172 -6.66 -16.59 -13.52
CA ALA A 172 -6.52 -17.82 -12.73
C ALA A 172 -5.28 -17.76 -11.82
N LEU A 173 -4.16 -17.24 -12.31
CA LEU A 173 -2.94 -17.06 -11.52
C LEU A 173 -3.16 -16.07 -10.37
N ILE A 174 -3.77 -14.91 -10.63
CA ILE A 174 -4.08 -13.92 -9.60
C ILE A 174 -4.97 -14.52 -8.50
N ARG A 175 -6.00 -15.28 -8.89
CA ARG A 175 -6.89 -15.97 -7.93
C ARG A 175 -6.12 -16.98 -7.10
N LYS A 176 -5.32 -17.83 -7.74
CA LYS A 176 -4.50 -18.84 -7.06
C LYS A 176 -3.57 -18.18 -6.03
N ILE A 177 -2.83 -17.14 -6.42
CA ILE A 177 -1.95 -16.40 -5.51
C ILE A 177 -2.76 -15.79 -4.36
N SER A 178 -3.92 -15.18 -4.64
CA SER A 178 -4.78 -14.62 -3.60
C SER A 178 -5.24 -15.68 -2.60
N GLU A 179 -5.58 -16.89 -3.05
CA GLU A 179 -5.98 -18.01 -2.21
C GLU A 179 -4.81 -18.53 -1.36
N GLU A 180 -3.64 -18.73 -1.98
CA GLU A 180 -2.41 -19.18 -1.29
C GLU A 180 -1.90 -18.17 -0.25
N CYS A 181 -2.03 -16.87 -0.54
CA CYS A 181 -1.62 -15.79 0.35
C CYS A 181 -2.66 -15.44 1.42
N THR A 182 -3.87 -16.02 1.39
CA THR A 182 -4.89 -15.82 2.43
C THR A 182 -4.72 -16.91 3.50
N PRO A 183 -4.27 -16.58 4.73
CA PRO A 183 -4.06 -17.58 5.77
C PRO A 183 -5.32 -18.40 6.01
N SER A 184 -5.20 -19.74 6.02
CA SER A 184 -6.29 -20.64 6.40
C SER A 184 -6.78 -20.29 7.81
N GLY A 185 -8.02 -19.79 7.92
CA GLY A 185 -8.61 -19.34 9.19
C GLY A 185 -8.60 -17.82 9.41
N SER A 186 -8.01 -17.02 8.50
CA SER A 186 -8.36 -15.60 8.37
C SER A 186 -9.71 -15.48 7.66
N ARG A 187 -10.52 -14.46 7.99
CA ARG A 187 -11.76 -14.18 7.23
C ARG A 187 -11.39 -14.25 5.74
N ALA A 188 -12.09 -15.09 4.98
CA ALA A 188 -12.04 -15.01 3.53
C ALA A 188 -12.16 -13.53 3.13
N PHE A 189 -11.63 -13.16 1.97
CA PHE A 189 -11.84 -11.84 1.37
C PHE A 189 -13.33 -11.68 0.99
N THR A 190 -14.22 -11.74 1.97
CA THR A 190 -15.54 -11.15 1.97
C THR A 190 -15.26 -9.67 1.91
N GLY A 191 -15.76 -8.96 0.91
CA GLY A 191 -15.54 -7.52 0.70
C GLY A 191 -16.08 -6.60 1.80
N ASP A 192 -15.96 -7.01 3.06
CA ASP A 192 -16.23 -6.25 4.27
C ASP A 192 -15.05 -5.29 4.50
N SER A 193 -15.28 -4.03 4.13
CA SER A 193 -14.31 -2.94 4.12
C SER A 193 -13.95 -2.40 5.51
N SER A 194 -13.93 -3.25 6.54
CA SER A 194 -13.71 -2.82 7.93
C SER A 194 -12.25 -2.49 8.27
N TYR A 195 -11.33 -2.48 7.31
CA TYR A 195 -9.93 -2.09 7.50
C TYR A 195 -9.64 -0.57 7.52
N GLY A 196 -10.67 0.27 7.52
CA GLY A 196 -10.49 1.73 7.49
C GLY A 196 -11.48 2.50 8.34
N ASN A 197 -11.40 2.38 9.68
CA ASN A 197 -11.98 3.42 10.54
C ASN A 197 -11.45 3.45 11.99
N SER A 198 -10.12 3.50 12.19
CA SER A 198 -9.55 3.73 13.53
C SER A 198 -8.61 4.93 13.65
N ALA A 199 -8.47 5.76 12.61
CA ALA A 199 -7.60 6.95 12.63
C ALA A 199 -8.34 8.27 12.33
N GLN A 200 -9.65 8.34 12.55
CA GLN A 200 -10.40 9.61 12.59
C GLN A 200 -11.16 9.73 13.91
N LYS A 201 -10.39 9.84 15.01
CA LYS A 201 -10.85 10.45 16.26
C LYS A 201 -9.68 11.18 16.92
N GLN A 202 -9.45 12.41 16.47
CA GLN A 202 -9.45 13.65 17.27
C GLN A 202 -8.96 14.81 16.38
#